data_AF-A0A7C5J3Z1-F1
#
_entry.id   AF-A0A7C5J3Z1-F1
#
_cell.length_a   1.000
_cell.length_b   1.000
_cell.length_c   1.000
_cell.angle_alpha   90.00
_cell.angle_beta   90.00
_cell.angle_gamma   90.00
#
_symmetry.space_group_name_H-M   'P 1'
#
loop_
_entity.id
_entity.type
_entity.pdbx_description
1 polymer ?
#
loop_
_entity_poly.entity_id
_entity_poly.type
_entity_poly.pdbx_seq_one_letter_code
_entity_poly.pdbx_strand_id
1 'polypeptide(L)'
;MSFETQRARAQVKRILDRLHFPGMVALYDGRGNVVARAGQALRRPKGLRVVNIGEGYRLCIQRASATVLGDRVERGTLLLRRLLRGESDADAA
;
A
#
# COMPACT_ATOMS: atom_id res chain seq x y z
N MET A 1 -20.11 8.09 5.09
CA MET A 1 -18.63 8.01 5.07
C MET A 1 -18.09 9.31 5.64
N SER A 2 -17.29 9.27 6.71
CA SER A 2 -16.77 10.49 7.35
C SER A 2 -15.67 11.14 6.49
N PHE A 3 -15.52 12.46 6.63
CA PHE A 3 -14.49 13.27 5.95
C PHE A 3 -13.06 12.74 6.22
N GLU A 4 -12.83 12.21 7.41
CA GLU A 4 -11.56 11.59 7.81
C GLU A 4 -11.23 10.34 6.99
N THR A 5 -12.24 9.52 6.67
CA THR A 5 -12.04 8.31 5.84
C THR A 5 -11.63 8.68 4.42
N GLN A 6 -12.18 9.77 3.85
CA GLN A 6 -11.78 10.25 2.53
C GLN A 6 -10.37 10.82 2.52
N ARG A 7 -9.98 11.57 3.56
CA ARG A 7 -8.62 12.11 3.71
C ARG A 7 -7.58 11.01 3.84
N ALA A 8 -7.84 10.01 4.69
CA ALA A 8 -6.98 8.84 4.84
C ALA A 8 -6.80 8.10 3.51
N ARG A 9 -7.89 7.86 2.76
CA ARG A 9 -7.84 7.24 1.42
C ARG A 9 -7.00 8.02 0.43
N ALA A 10 -7.15 9.35 0.39
CA ALA A 10 -6.36 10.21 -0.49
C ALA A 10 -4.87 10.14 -0.15
N GLN A 11 -4.52 10.10 1.14
CA GLN A 11 -3.13 10.01 1.60
C GLN A 11 -2.51 8.63 1.32
N VAL A 12 -3.27 7.54 1.56
CA VAL A 12 -2.89 6.18 1.14
C VAL A 12 -2.60 6.15 -0.35
N LYS A 13 -3.49 6.68 -1.19
CA LYS A 13 -3.31 6.67 -2.64
C LYS A 13 -2.02 7.41 -3.03
N ARG A 14 -1.73 8.56 -2.42
CA ARG A 14 -0.48 9.30 -2.67
C ARG A 14 0.76 8.51 -2.28
N ILE A 15 0.74 7.80 -1.14
CA ILE A 15 1.86 6.94 -0.73
C ILE A 15 2.05 5.84 -1.77
N LEU A 16 0.97 5.17 -2.18
CA LEU A 16 1.03 4.11 -3.19
C LEU A 16 1.57 4.61 -4.54
N ASP A 17 1.12 5.77 -5.01
CA ASP A 17 1.60 6.38 -6.26
C ASP A 17 3.10 6.73 -6.17
N ARG A 18 3.59 7.17 -5.00
CA ARG A 18 5.01 7.54 -4.77
C ARG A 18 5.97 6.35 -4.73
N LEU A 19 5.47 5.13 -4.55
CA LEU A 19 6.34 3.94 -4.43
C LEU A 19 7.11 3.62 -5.72
N HIS A 20 6.82 4.28 -6.85
CA HIS A 20 7.50 4.10 -8.15
C HIS A 20 7.76 2.62 -8.44
N PHE A 21 6.70 1.83 -8.35
CA PHE A 21 6.78 0.39 -8.40
C PHE A 21 6.59 -0.10 -9.84
N PRO A 22 7.50 -0.92 -10.40
CA PRO A 22 7.40 -1.43 -11.78
C PRO A 22 6.36 -2.55 -11.94
N GLY A 23 5.23 -2.44 -11.25
CA GLY A 23 4.13 -3.40 -11.22
C GLY A 23 2.87 -2.77 -10.64
N MET A 24 2.00 -3.59 -10.05
CA MET A 24 0.77 -3.11 -9.40
C MET A 24 0.89 -3.22 -7.89
N VAL A 25 0.40 -2.21 -7.17
CA VAL A 25 0.17 -2.26 -5.74
C VAL A 25 -1.29 -1.91 -5.46
N ALA A 26 -1.96 -2.70 -4.65
CA ALA A 26 -3.35 -2.48 -4.26
C ALA A 26 -3.53 -2.65 -2.75
N LEU A 27 -4.26 -1.72 -2.13
CA LEU A 27 -4.70 -1.82 -0.76
C LEU A 27 -6.12 -2.39 -0.72
N TYR A 28 -6.33 -3.38 0.13
CA TYR A 28 -7.61 -3.99 0.42
C TYR A 28 -8.00 -3.74 1.87
N ASP A 29 -9.29 -3.55 2.11
CA ASP A 29 -9.86 -3.59 3.47
C ASP A 29 -10.09 -5.04 3.94
N GLY A 30 -10.57 -5.20 5.18
CA GLY A 30 -10.76 -6.50 5.83
C GLY A 30 -11.91 -7.29 5.24
N ARG A 31 -12.73 -6.65 4.41
CA ARG A 31 -13.83 -7.25 3.65
C ARG A 31 -13.40 -7.65 2.24
N GLY A 32 -12.16 -7.36 1.84
CA GLY A 32 -11.62 -7.66 0.53
C GLY A 32 -11.95 -6.63 -0.56
N ASN A 33 -12.44 -5.44 -0.20
CA ASN A 33 -12.66 -4.37 -1.17
C ASN A 33 -11.37 -3.59 -1.44
N VAL A 34 -11.16 -3.19 -2.69
CA VAL A 34 -10.04 -2.32 -3.06
C VAL A 34 -10.27 -0.90 -2.52
N VAL A 35 -9.37 -0.45 -1.67
CA VAL A 35 -9.35 0.90 -1.08
C VAL A 35 -8.55 1.86 -1.95
N ALA A 36 -7.41 1.40 -2.47
CA ALA A 36 -6.52 2.20 -3.32
C ALA A 36 -5.66 1.29 -4.21
N ARG A 37 -5.19 1.82 -5.35
CA ARG A 37 -4.29 1.12 -6.26
C ARG A 37 -3.32 2.09 -6.92
N ALA A 38 -2.11 1.63 -7.20
CA ALA A 38 -1.10 2.34 -7.95
C ALA A 38 -0.35 1.40 -8.90
N GLY A 39 0.17 1.96 -9.98
CA GLY A 39 0.88 1.23 -11.03
C GLY A 39 -0.05 0.48 -11.99
N GLN A 40 0.54 -0.36 -12.84
CA GLN A 40 -0.17 -1.10 -13.89
C GLN A 40 -0.13 -2.61 -13.63
N ALA A 41 -1.26 -3.26 -13.92
CA ALA A 41 -1.34 -4.71 -13.90
C ALA A 41 -0.36 -5.30 -14.92
N LEU A 42 0.44 -6.26 -14.48
CA LEU A 42 1.39 -6.93 -15.36
C LEU A 42 0.73 -8.11 -16.04
N ARG A 43 0.90 -8.24 -17.36
CA ARG A 43 0.38 -9.38 -18.14
C ARG A 43 0.91 -10.74 -17.68
N ARG A 44 2.14 -10.78 -17.14
CA ARG A 44 2.81 -12.00 -16.64
C ARG A 44 3.53 -11.68 -15.33
N PRO A 45 2.82 -11.64 -14.21
CA PRO A 45 3.44 -11.29 -12.94
C PRO A 45 4.39 -12.41 -12.48
N LYS A 46 5.61 -12.05 -12.12
CA LYS A 46 6.53 -12.94 -11.42
C LYS A 46 6.51 -12.58 -9.94
N GLY A 47 5.56 -13.18 -9.23
CA GLY A 47 5.38 -13.04 -7.79
C GLY A 47 4.23 -12.12 -7.40
N LEU A 48 3.34 -12.66 -6.58
CA LEU A 48 2.31 -11.95 -5.84
C LEU A 48 2.73 -11.98 -4.37
N ARG A 49 2.82 -10.81 -3.72
CA ARG A 49 3.05 -10.72 -2.27
C ARG A 49 1.86 -10.05 -1.62
N VAL A 50 1.32 -10.71 -0.60
CA VAL A 50 0.29 -10.13 0.26
C VAL A 50 0.95 -9.79 1.59
N VAL A 51 0.80 -8.55 2.04
CA VAL A 51 1.33 -8.05 3.30
C VAL A 51 0.18 -7.54 4.15
N ASN A 52 0.05 -8.05 5.37
CA ASN A 52 -0.92 -7.52 6.34
C ASN A 52 -0.35 -6.23 6.95
N ILE A 53 -1.12 -5.14 6.88
CA ILE A 53 -0.68 -3.80 7.29
C ILE A 53 -1.48 -3.21 8.45
N GLY A 54 -2.27 -4.02 9.14
CA GLY A 54 -3.05 -3.61 10.31
C GLY A 54 -4.34 -4.42 10.42
N GLU A 55 -5.12 -4.16 11.47
CA GLU A 55 -6.42 -4.80 11.68
C GLU A 55 -7.34 -4.50 10.49
N GLY A 56 -7.55 -5.53 9.66
CA GLY A 56 -8.44 -5.43 8.51
C GLY A 56 -7.86 -4.67 7.31
N TYR A 57 -6.54 -4.62 7.10
CA TYR A 57 -6.00 -4.09 5.84
C TYR A 57 -4.90 -4.99 5.26
N ARG A 58 -4.96 -5.21 3.94
CA ARG A 58 -4.02 -6.04 3.19
C ARG A 58 -3.44 -5.29 2.00
N LEU A 59 -2.13 -5.25 1.89
CA LEU A 59 -1.42 -4.74 0.73
C LEU A 59 -1.09 -5.90 -0.21
N CYS A 60 -1.60 -5.85 -1.43
CA CYS A 60 -1.29 -6.81 -2.47
C CYS A 60 -0.33 -6.18 -3.48
N ILE A 61 0.75 -6.90 -3.80
CA ILE A 61 1.84 -6.41 -4.62
C ILE A 61 2.10 -7.41 -5.73
N GLN A 62 1.97 -6.96 -6.97
CA GLN A 62 2.22 -7.73 -8.18
C GLN A 62 3.48 -7.21 -8.87
N ARG A 63 4.48 -8.07 -9.10
CA ARG A 63 5.81 -7.67 -9.63
C ARG A 63 6.15 -8.24 -10.99
N ALA A 64 6.99 -7.51 -11.74
CA ALA A 64 7.56 -7.95 -13.01
C ALA A 64 8.80 -8.84 -12.81
N SER A 65 9.51 -8.70 -11.68
CA SER A 65 10.67 -9.51 -11.31
C SER A 65 10.85 -9.57 -9.79
N ALA A 66 11.31 -10.72 -9.28
CA ALA A 66 11.37 -11.03 -7.85
C ALA A 66 12.44 -10.22 -7.07
N THR A 67 13.44 -9.69 -7.76
CA THR A 67 14.66 -9.11 -7.19
C THR A 67 14.55 -7.64 -6.81
N VAL A 68 13.54 -6.95 -7.33
CA VAL A 68 13.43 -5.50 -7.17
C VAL A 68 12.61 -5.19 -5.90
N LEU A 69 13.32 -4.64 -4.89
CA LEU A 69 12.84 -3.82 -3.77
C LEU A 69 12.20 -4.52 -2.56
N GLY A 70 13.03 -5.10 -1.69
CA GLY A 70 12.62 -5.30 -0.28
C GLY A 70 12.39 -3.96 0.41
N ASP A 71 13.38 -3.06 0.34
CA ASP A 71 13.43 -1.83 1.13
C ASP A 71 12.32 -0.82 0.82
N ARG A 72 11.97 -0.59 -0.46
CA ARG A 72 10.87 0.34 -0.81
C ARG A 72 9.51 -0.23 -0.45
N VAL A 73 9.31 -1.54 -0.59
CA VAL A 73 8.07 -2.20 -0.19
C VAL A 73 7.93 -2.14 1.32
N GLU A 74 8.99 -2.42 2.06
CA GLU A 74 9.00 -2.36 3.52
C GLU A 74 8.75 -0.95 4.04
N ARG A 75 9.43 0.06 3.49
CA ARG A 75 9.21 1.48 3.85
C ARG A 75 7.78 1.94 3.52
N GLY A 76 7.26 1.59 2.33
CA GLY A 76 5.87 1.89 1.96
C GLY A 76 4.85 1.21 2.86
N THR A 77 5.11 -0.05 3.21
CA THR A 77 4.29 -0.84 4.12
C THR A 77 4.28 -0.24 5.53
N LEU A 78 5.43 0.23 6.03
CA LEU A 78 5.55 0.90 7.33
C LEU A 78 4.80 2.23 7.36
N LEU A 79 4.94 3.07 6.33
CA LEU A 79 4.20 4.32 6.22
C LEU A 79 2.69 4.09 6.19
N LEU A 80 2.23 3.07 5.45
CA LEU A 80 0.82 2.69 5.44
C LEU A 80 0.35 2.17 6.80
N ARG A 81 1.16 1.36 7.50
CA ARG A 81 0.85 0.88 8.85
C ARG A 81 0.67 2.03 9.83
N ARG A 82 1.59 3.00 9.84
CA ARG A 82 1.52 4.19 10.69
C ARG A 82 0.25 4.98 10.41
N LEU A 83 0.00 5.28 9.14
CA LEU A 83 -1.16 6.04 8.73
C LEU A 83 -2.49 5.36 9.10
N LEU A 84 -2.56 4.03 8.97
CA LEU A 84 -3.75 3.25 9.36
C LEU A 84 -3.92 3.15 10.88
N ARG A 85 -2.84 3.30 11.66
CA ARG A 85 -2.89 3.41 13.13
C ARG A 85 -3.19 4.84 13.61
N GLY A 86 -3.27 5.81 12.69
CA GLY A 86 -3.38 7.23 13.04
C GLY A 86 -2.08 7.85 13.51
N GLU A 87 -0.95 7.14 13.40
CA GLU A 87 0.38 7.65 13.70
C GLU A 87 0.81 8.56 12.54
N SER A 88 0.93 9.86 12.83
CA SER A 88 1.48 10.84 11.89
C SER A 88 3.00 10.78 11.93
N ASP A 89 3.68 11.08 10.82
CA ASP A 89 5.15 11.26 10.81
C ASP A 89 5.64 12.39 11.75
N ALA A 90 4.73 13.11 12.40
CA ALA A 90 5.02 14.15 13.39
C ALA A 90 5.52 13.62 14.75
N ASP A 91 5.36 12.33 15.05
CA ASP A 91 5.80 11.73 16.34
C ASP A 91 7.20 11.09 16.29
N ALA A 92 7.96 11.33 15.22
CA ALA A 92 9.30 10.77 15.01
C ALA A 92 10.42 11.82 15.14
N ALA A 93 10.26 12.81 16.02
CA ALA A 93 11.27 13.83 16.34
C ALA A 93 11.73 13.71 17.79
#